data_AF-A0A6M0K6B4-F1
#
_entry.id   AF-A0A6M0K6B4-F1
#
_cell.length_a   1.000
_cell.length_b   1.000
_cell.length_c   1.000
_cell.angle_alpha   90.00
_cell.angle_beta   90.00
_cell.angle_gamma   90.00
#
_symmetry.space_group_name_H-M   'P 1'
#
loop_
_entity.id
_entity.type
_entity.pdbx_description
1 polymer ?
#
loop_
_entity_poly.entity_id
_entity_poly.type
_entity_poly.pdbx_seq_one_letter_code
_entity_poly.pdbx_strand_id
1 'polypeptide(L)'
;MTDPIDPGPPVLTEQERADIHEAVTERAAILEHDAGLPRQQAERRAVSAMRIYRYRLAERPETWLLMIAPGCTLDEARHALSLRFGVKRLLEVREHRPGRAETQRRG
;
A
#
# COMPACT_ATOMS: atom_id res chain seq x y z
N MET A 1 -13.15 26.98 -15.47
CA MET A 1 -13.30 25.97 -14.40
C MET A 1 -11.99 25.22 -14.34
N THR A 2 -11.14 25.55 -13.37
CA THR A 2 -9.92 24.80 -13.09
C THR A 2 -10.36 23.53 -12.39
N ASP A 3 -10.13 22.36 -12.99
CA ASP A 3 -10.26 21.10 -12.28
C ASP A 3 -9.47 21.22 -10.97
N PRO A 4 -10.04 20.88 -9.80
CA PRO A 4 -9.22 20.74 -8.61
C PRO A 4 -8.20 19.65 -8.93
N ILE A 5 -6.92 20.04 -8.91
CA ILE A 5 -5.79 19.11 -9.01
C ILE A 5 -6.05 18.05 -7.94
N ASP A 6 -6.48 16.85 -8.34
CA ASP A 6 -6.51 15.68 -7.45
C ASP A 6 -5.05 15.50 -7.00
N PRO A 7 -4.69 15.82 -5.74
CA PRO A 7 -3.31 15.79 -5.31
C PRO A 7 -2.74 14.37 -5.28
N GLY A 8 -3.58 13.36 -5.58
CA GLY A 8 -3.22 11.96 -5.53
C GLY A 8 -3.03 11.48 -4.09
N PRO A 9 -2.72 10.19 -3.91
CA PRO A 9 -2.39 9.66 -2.59
C PRO A 9 -1.11 10.30 -2.04
N PRO A 10 -1.07 10.64 -0.74
CA PRO A 10 0.09 11.26 -0.13
C PRO A 10 1.27 10.29 -0.06
N VAL A 11 2.47 10.87 0.05
CA VAL A 11 3.68 10.13 0.45
C VAL A 11 3.45 9.44 1.80
N LEU A 12 4.15 8.34 2.04
CA LEU A 12 4.05 7.63 3.32
C LEU A 12 4.49 8.56 4.47
N THR A 13 3.80 8.46 5.60
CA THR A 13 4.29 9.03 6.86
C THR A 13 5.43 8.17 7.42
N GLU A 14 6.11 8.67 8.46
CA GLU A 14 7.12 7.88 9.17
C GLU A 14 6.50 6.66 9.86
N GLN A 15 5.32 6.84 10.49
CA GLN A 15 4.59 5.74 11.11
C GLN A 15 4.21 4.68 10.07
N GLU A 16 3.66 5.08 8.92
CA GLU A 16 3.30 4.13 7.86
C GLU A 16 4.53 3.37 7.32
N ARG A 17 5.68 4.04 7.22
CA ARG A 17 6.94 3.37 6.86
C ARG A 17 7.36 2.35 7.92
N ALA A 18 7.20 2.67 9.20
CA ALA A 18 7.49 1.74 10.29
C ALA A 18 6.57 0.52 10.24
N ASP A 19 5.26 0.72 10.06
CA ASP A 19 4.27 -0.37 9.97
C ASP A 19 4.57 -1.29 8.76
N ILE A 20 4.98 -0.72 7.62
CA ILE A 20 5.42 -1.50 6.45
C ILE A 20 6.67 -2.31 6.76
N HIS A 21 7.66 -1.71 7.43
CA HIS A 21 8.89 -2.38 7.81
C HIS A 21 8.63 -3.55 8.79
N GLU A 22 7.74 -3.34 9.76
CA GLU A 22 7.28 -4.39 10.68
C GLU A 22 6.63 -5.55 9.92
N ALA A 23 5.66 -5.27 9.03
CA ALA A 23 5.01 -6.29 8.22
C ALA A 23 5.99 -7.08 7.32
N VAL A 24 7.01 -6.42 6.77
CA VAL A 24 8.10 -7.10 6.04
C VAL A 24 8.90 -8.01 6.97
N THR A 25 9.24 -7.53 8.16
CA THR A 25 10.06 -8.25 9.15
C THR A 25 9.35 -9.52 9.61
N GLU A 26 8.06 -9.42 9.95
CA GLU A 26 7.22 -10.56 10.32
C GLU A 26 7.12 -11.58 9.19
N ARG A 27 6.83 -11.11 7.96
CA ARG A 27 6.72 -12.01 6.80
C ARG A 27 8.04 -12.72 6.49
N ALA A 28 9.16 -12.04 6.66
CA ALA A 28 10.47 -12.65 6.52
C ALA A 28 10.71 -13.72 7.60
N ALA A 29 10.31 -13.49 8.85
CA ALA A 29 10.43 -14.49 9.91
C ALA A 29 9.57 -15.74 9.62
N ILE A 30 8.35 -15.56 9.11
CA ILE A 30 7.48 -16.67 8.67
C ILE A 30 8.15 -17.47 7.54
N LEU A 31 8.70 -16.79 6.53
CA LEU A 31 9.36 -17.46 5.40
C LEU A 31 10.66 -18.18 5.80
N GLU A 32 11.40 -17.64 6.76
CA GLU A 32 12.59 -18.28 7.32
C GLU A 32 12.23 -19.58 8.03
N HIS A 33 11.21 -19.54 8.89
CA HIS A 33 10.76 -20.71 9.64
C HIS A 33 10.05 -21.75 8.75
N ASP A 34 9.01 -21.35 8.02
CA ASP A 34 8.11 -22.28 7.33
C ASP A 34 8.70 -22.82 6.02
N ALA A 35 9.51 -22.00 5.32
CA ALA A 35 10.11 -22.39 4.05
C ALA A 35 11.62 -22.72 4.16
N GLY A 36 12.19 -22.68 5.38
CA GLY A 36 13.60 -22.97 5.63
C GLY A 36 14.57 -22.06 4.87
N LEU A 37 14.14 -20.84 4.53
CA LEU A 37 14.94 -19.92 3.75
C LEU A 37 15.97 -19.22 4.64
N PRO A 38 17.21 -18.99 4.17
CA PRO A 38 18.13 -18.09 4.86
C PRO A 38 17.51 -16.70 5.04
N ARG A 39 17.72 -16.06 6.20
CA ARG A 39 17.15 -14.75 6.55
C ARG A 39 17.17 -13.74 5.41
N GLN A 40 18.31 -13.56 4.76
CA GLN A 40 18.46 -12.61 3.65
C GLN A 40 17.55 -12.93 2.45
N GLN A 41 17.33 -14.21 2.13
CA GLN A 41 16.43 -14.61 1.06
C GLN A 41 14.96 -14.43 1.46
N ALA A 42 14.63 -14.73 2.72
CA ALA A 42 13.30 -14.53 3.27
C ALA A 42 12.90 -13.05 3.24
N GLU A 43 13.79 -12.15 3.64
CA GLU A 43 13.59 -10.69 3.56
C GLU A 43 13.36 -10.21 2.13
N ARG A 44 14.20 -10.63 1.18
CA ARG A 44 14.04 -10.26 -0.24
C ARG A 44 12.69 -10.70 -0.79
N ARG A 45 12.24 -11.92 -0.44
CA ARG A 45 10.92 -12.42 -0.85
C ARG A 45 9.77 -11.70 -0.15
N ALA A 46 9.91 -11.38 1.13
CA ALA A 46 8.92 -10.62 1.87
C ALA A 46 8.73 -9.22 1.27
N VAL A 47 9.83 -8.51 0.99
CA VAL A 47 9.81 -7.20 0.33
C VAL A 47 9.18 -7.28 -1.06
N SER A 48 9.58 -8.26 -1.89
CA SER A 48 9.07 -8.36 -3.27
C SER A 48 7.61 -8.74 -3.35
N ALA A 49 7.10 -9.49 -2.37
CA ALA A 49 5.69 -9.81 -2.23
C ALA A 49 4.86 -8.65 -1.68
N MET A 50 5.47 -7.69 -0.99
CA MET A 50 4.74 -6.61 -0.35
C MET A 50 4.02 -5.73 -1.37
N ARG A 51 2.73 -5.50 -1.17
CA ARG A 51 1.92 -4.56 -1.93
C ARG A 51 1.23 -3.62 -0.96
N ILE A 52 1.22 -2.34 -1.30
CA ILE A 52 0.64 -1.28 -0.49
C ILE A 52 -0.42 -0.60 -1.33
N TYR A 53 -1.61 -0.43 -0.78
CA TYR A 53 -2.73 0.23 -1.43
C TYR A 53 -3.17 1.44 -0.63
N ARG A 54 -3.50 2.51 -1.34
CA ARG A 54 -4.12 3.71 -0.82
C ARG A 54 -5.60 3.68 -1.17
N TYR A 55 -6.47 3.94 -0.20
CA TYR A 55 -7.91 3.93 -0.43
C TYR A 55 -8.65 5.06 0.28
N ARG A 56 -9.83 5.42 -0.23
CA ARG A 56 -10.70 6.47 0.32
C ARG A 56 -12.08 5.90 0.61
N LEU A 57 -12.72 6.41 1.67
CA LEU A 57 -14.05 6.02 2.08
C LEU A 57 -15.01 7.22 2.03
N ALA A 58 -16.29 6.95 1.79
CA ALA A 58 -17.32 7.98 1.69
C ALA A 58 -17.50 8.82 2.97
N GLU A 59 -17.21 8.27 4.15
CA GLU A 59 -17.30 9.02 5.42
C GLU A 59 -16.14 9.98 5.63
N ARG A 60 -15.01 9.74 4.95
CA ARG A 60 -13.78 10.53 5.08
C ARG A 60 -13.18 10.71 3.68
N PRO A 61 -13.91 11.40 2.78
CA PRO A 61 -13.49 11.48 1.39
C PRO A 61 -12.12 12.14 1.31
N GLU A 62 -11.77 13.14 2.10
CA GLU A 62 -10.46 13.79 1.99
C GLU A 62 -9.28 12.99 2.59
N THR A 63 -9.53 11.82 3.20
CA THR A 63 -8.50 11.04 3.87
C THR A 63 -8.11 9.80 3.05
N TRP A 64 -6.83 9.70 2.72
CA TRP A 64 -6.25 8.48 2.18
C TRP A 64 -5.81 7.54 3.31
N LEU A 65 -6.41 6.36 3.35
CA LEU A 65 -6.04 5.27 4.24
C LEU A 65 -5.06 4.33 3.53
N LEU A 66 -4.34 3.53 4.30
CA LEU A 66 -3.34 2.59 3.81
C LEU A 66 -3.74 1.14 4.10
N MET A 67 -3.49 0.25 3.15
CA MET A 67 -3.63 -1.20 3.28
C MET A 67 -2.32 -1.86 2.88
N ILE A 68 -1.76 -2.69 3.78
CA ILE A 68 -0.60 -3.53 3.53
C ILE A 68 -1.12 -4.93 3.21
N ALA A 69 -0.83 -5.45 2.01
CA ALA A 69 -1.40 -6.71 1.53
C ALA A 69 -0.38 -7.53 0.73
N PRO A 70 0.50 -8.32 1.39
CA PRO A 70 1.51 -9.10 0.69
C PRO A 70 0.89 -10.13 -0.25
N GLY A 71 1.33 -10.15 -1.52
CA GLY A 71 0.88 -11.09 -2.55
C GLY A 71 -0.52 -10.85 -3.09
N CYS A 72 -1.17 -9.76 -2.68
CA CYS A 72 -2.51 -9.39 -3.13
C CYS A 72 -2.43 -8.49 -4.37
N THR A 73 -3.29 -8.71 -5.36
CA THR A 73 -3.45 -7.84 -6.53
C THR A 73 -4.35 -6.63 -6.21
N LEU A 74 -4.34 -5.61 -7.09
CA LEU A 74 -5.20 -4.43 -6.90
C LEU A 74 -6.69 -4.78 -6.89
N ASP A 75 -7.12 -5.71 -7.75
CA ASP A 75 -8.52 -6.13 -7.83
C ASP A 75 -8.94 -6.93 -6.60
N GLU A 76 -8.08 -7.82 -6.11
CA GLU A 76 -8.31 -8.52 -4.84
C GLU A 76 -8.36 -7.56 -3.65
N ALA A 77 -7.47 -6.56 -3.61
CA ALA A 77 -7.50 -5.52 -2.58
C ALA A 77 -8.80 -4.71 -2.63
N ARG A 78 -9.23 -4.30 -3.83
CA ARG A 78 -10.51 -3.59 -4.03
C ARG A 78 -11.70 -4.47 -3.63
N HIS A 79 -11.68 -5.75 -3.97
CA HIS A 79 -12.71 -6.70 -3.57
C HIS A 79 -12.77 -6.87 -2.06
N ALA A 80 -11.63 -7.08 -1.39
CA ALA A 80 -11.54 -7.20 0.06
C ALA A 80 -12.02 -5.94 0.78
N LEU A 81 -11.62 -4.75 0.32
CA LEU A 81 -12.07 -3.47 0.86
C LEU A 81 -13.58 -3.28 0.63
N SER A 82 -14.09 -3.69 -0.53
CA SER A 82 -15.53 -3.65 -0.84
C SER A 82 -16.35 -4.58 0.03
N LEU A 83 -15.84 -5.78 0.35
CA LEU A 83 -16.48 -6.69 1.31
C LEU A 83 -16.47 -6.12 2.73
N ARG A 84 -15.37 -5.48 3.14
CA ARG A 84 -15.21 -4.93 4.48
C ARG A 84 -16.07 -3.69 4.73
N PHE A 85 -16.13 -2.77 3.78
CA PHE A 85 -16.77 -1.47 3.95
C PHE A 85 -18.07 -1.31 3.17
N GLY A 86 -18.32 -2.16 2.17
CA GLY A 86 -19.43 -2.04 1.24
C GLY A 86 -19.05 -1.27 -0.02
N VAL A 87 -19.51 -1.75 -1.18
CA VAL A 87 -19.20 -1.20 -2.51
C VAL A 87 -19.54 0.29 -2.63
N LYS A 88 -20.64 0.75 -2.00
CA LYS A 88 -21.07 2.16 -2.05
C LYS A 88 -20.21 3.10 -1.21
N ARG A 89 -19.44 2.56 -0.25
CA ARG A 89 -18.63 3.33 0.70
C ARG A 89 -17.17 3.41 0.27
N LEU A 90 -16.70 2.45 -0.51
CA LEU A 90 -15.35 2.48 -1.10
C LEU A 90 -15.34 3.41 -2.31
N LEU A 91 -14.70 4.56 -2.17
CA LEU A 91 -14.64 5.54 -3.26
C LEU A 91 -13.54 5.20 -4.27
N GLU A 92 -12.37 4.81 -3.75
CA GLU A 92 -11.19 4.65 -4.59
C GLU A 92 -10.17 3.72 -3.94
N VAL A 93 -9.44 2.98 -4.77
CA VAL A 93 -8.26 2.18 -4.40
C VAL A 93 -7.21 2.34 -5.48
N ARG A 94 -6.00 2.75 -5.07
CA ARG A 94 -4.81 2.88 -5.93
C ARG A 94 -3.64 2.13 -5.31
N GLU A 95 -2.80 1.54 -6.15
CA GLU A 95 -1.51 1.02 -5.70
C GLU A 95 -0.63 2.18 -5.24
N HIS A 96 -0.06 2.08 -4.05
CA HIS A 96 0.95 3.03 -3.60
C HIS A 96 2.25 2.72 -4.32
N ARG A 97 2.53 3.50 -5.37
CA ARG A 97 3.85 3.52 -5.98
C ARG A 97 4.67 4.57 -5.24
N PRO A 98 5.84 4.22 -4.68
CA PRO A 98 6.76 5.23 -4.20
C PRO A 98 7.03 6.14 -5.40
N GLY A 99 6.62 7.40 -5.30
CA GLY A 99 6.79 8.34 -6.40
C GLY A 99 8.25 8.30 -6.82
N ARG A 100 8.51 8.06 -8.11
CA ARG A 100 9.68 8.72 -8.71
C ARG A 100 9.47 10.18 -8.37
N ALA A 101 10.35 10.75 -7.53
CA ALA A 101 10.37 12.18 -7.32
C ALA A 101 10.31 12.82 -8.71
N GLU A 102 9.22 13.52 -9.01
CA GLU A 102 9.10 14.30 -10.22
C GLU A 102 10.26 15.28 -10.20
N THR A 103 11.28 15.01 -11.00
CA THR A 103 12.27 16.02 -11.36
C THR A 103 11.57 16.96 -12.32
N GLN A 104 10.66 17.75 -11.77
CA GLN A 104 10.15 18.96 -12.39
C GLN A 104 11.08 20.08 -11.93
N ARG A 105 12.29 20.10 -12.50
CA ARG A 105 13.13 21.29 -12.49
C ARG A 105 13.13 21.88 -13.89
N ARG A 106 12.27 22.90 -14.02
CA ARG A 106 12.46 24.18 -14.72
C ARG A 106 13.10 24.12 -16.11
N GLY A 107 12.31 24.56 -17.10
CA GLY A 107 12.86 25.23 -18.28
C GLY A 107 13.52 26.56 -17.94
#